data_AF-A0ABD2NXQ6-F1
#
_entry.id   AF-A0ABD2NXQ6-F1
#
_cell.length_a   1.000
_cell.length_b   1.000
_cell.length_c   1.000
_cell.angle_alpha   90.00
_cell.angle_beta   90.00
_cell.angle_gamma   90.00
#
_symmetry.space_group_name_H-M   'P 1'
#
loop_
_entity.id
_entity.type
_entity.pdbx_description
1 polymer ?
#
loop_
_entity_poly.entity_id
_entity_poly.type
_entity_poly.pdbx_seq_one_letter_code
_entity_poly.pdbx_strand_id
1 'polypeptide(L)'
;QPVSKQQSLPHTTLQRHIRANRNVNIPRFHFPTGKPSPPGHLETIRSKVVAVFAIIGERASREHFGKIATACQLPLYWKTPLYLAACADKGSCTFDQFWTFWSGMCNTCHDNASRFVYILTRGKRTNLAPEDFIPLVQDVVETHPGLIFLKEATEFHSRYVHTVIARIYYCVNRSWSGKITIPELRRSNLLNIIQLLEEEEDINQITQYFSYEHFYVIYCKFWELDRDHDLFIDKQDLTRHNDHALSTRIIDRIFSGCVTRGQRRSQQDEKMSYTEFVWFLLSEEDKLHPTAIEYWFRCMDLDGDGYLSMYELEYFYEEQMHRMEAIGIETLPFQDCLCQMLDMVKPKCQGKIALSDLKKCKMTSIFFDTFFNLEKYLDHEQRDPFASQRDHDFEGEEMSDWDRYAAEEYELLVAEEGGNDQQDSLDYECGFDRLIR
;
A
#
# COMPACT_ATOMS: atom_id res chain seq x y z
N GLN A 1 -29.74 -19.05 -60.54
CA GLN A 1 -29.25 -20.04 -59.57
C GLN A 1 -29.45 -19.46 -58.17
N PRO A 2 -30.07 -20.16 -57.22
CA PRO A 2 -30.42 -19.57 -55.92
C PRO A 2 -29.19 -19.51 -55.00
N VAL A 3 -29.12 -18.43 -54.23
CA VAL A 3 -28.11 -18.12 -53.23
C VAL A 3 -28.09 -19.19 -52.15
N SER A 4 -26.93 -19.77 -51.90
CA SER A 4 -26.67 -20.74 -50.83
C SER A 4 -26.94 -20.11 -49.46
N LYS A 5 -27.88 -20.69 -48.71
CA LYS A 5 -28.12 -20.36 -47.30
C LYS A 5 -26.85 -20.60 -46.49
N GLN A 6 -26.33 -19.56 -45.84
CA GLN A 6 -25.31 -19.68 -44.81
C GLN A 6 -25.82 -20.65 -43.72
N GLN A 7 -25.06 -21.72 -43.48
CA GLN A 7 -25.28 -22.61 -42.35
C GLN A 7 -24.97 -21.85 -41.06
N SER A 8 -25.99 -21.67 -40.22
CA SER A 8 -25.82 -21.13 -38.87
C SER A 8 -24.92 -22.05 -38.05
N LEU A 9 -23.85 -21.49 -37.48
CA LEU A 9 -22.94 -22.17 -36.55
C LEU A 9 -23.72 -22.90 -35.44
N PRO A 10 -23.30 -24.11 -35.02
CA PRO A 10 -24.01 -24.86 -34.01
C PRO A 10 -23.97 -24.11 -32.67
N HIS A 11 -25.16 -23.83 -32.13
CA HIS A 11 -25.35 -23.28 -30.80
C HIS A 11 -24.57 -24.07 -29.75
N THR A 12 -23.86 -23.36 -28.87
CA THR A 12 -23.12 -23.97 -27.76
C THR A 12 -24.05 -24.76 -26.84
N THR A 13 -23.53 -25.79 -26.17
CA THR A 13 -24.29 -26.69 -25.26
C THR A 13 -25.08 -25.90 -24.21
N LEU A 14 -24.58 -24.73 -23.79
CA LEU A 14 -25.24 -23.81 -22.88
C LEU A 14 -26.52 -23.19 -23.47
N GLN A 15 -26.50 -22.79 -24.74
CA GLN A 15 -27.64 -22.18 -25.43
C GLN A 15 -28.77 -23.19 -25.68
N ARG A 16 -28.46 -24.48 -25.85
CA ARG A 16 -29.47 -25.55 -25.89
C ARG A 16 -30.12 -25.78 -24.52
N HIS A 17 -29.36 -25.75 -23.43
CA HIS A 17 -29.93 -25.92 -22.07
C HIS A 17 -30.83 -24.76 -21.64
N ILE A 18 -30.48 -23.52 -22.00
CA ILE A 18 -31.29 -22.34 -21.67
C ILE A 18 -32.63 -22.33 -22.41
N ARG A 19 -32.67 -22.84 -23.67
CA ARG A 19 -33.93 -22.96 -24.42
C ARG A 19 -34.85 -24.08 -23.91
N ALA A 20 -34.28 -25.15 -23.35
CA ALA A 20 -35.04 -26.27 -22.79
C ALA A 20 -35.63 -25.97 -21.40
N ASN A 21 -34.94 -25.15 -20.59
CA ASN A 21 -35.37 -24.79 -19.24
C ASN A 21 -35.83 -23.32 -19.18
N ARG A 22 -37.06 -23.03 -19.64
CA ARG A 22 -37.66 -21.68 -19.54
C ARG A 22 -37.95 -21.23 -18.09
N ASN A 23 -37.76 -22.09 -17.10
CA ASN A 23 -38.01 -21.83 -15.67
C ASN A 23 -36.74 -21.99 -14.80
N VAL A 24 -35.58 -21.53 -15.25
CA VAL A 24 -34.42 -21.43 -14.34
C VAL A 24 -34.61 -20.21 -13.47
N ASN A 25 -35.05 -20.42 -12.22
CA ASN A 25 -35.04 -19.38 -11.20
C ASN A 25 -33.57 -19.07 -10.84
N ILE A 26 -33.00 -18.03 -11.43
CA ILE A 26 -31.66 -17.55 -11.06
C ILE A 26 -31.83 -16.69 -9.81
N PRO A 27 -31.43 -17.18 -8.61
CA PRO A 27 -31.55 -16.38 -7.40
C PRO A 27 -30.67 -15.13 -7.52
N ARG A 28 -30.99 -14.09 -6.73
CA ARG A 28 -30.14 -12.90 -6.65
C ARG A 28 -28.72 -13.33 -6.28
N PHE A 29 -27.76 -13.04 -7.16
CA PHE A 29 -26.35 -13.38 -6.97
C PHE A 29 -25.47 -12.15 -6.73
N HIS A 30 -25.96 -10.96 -7.06
CA HIS A 30 -25.24 -9.70 -6.87
C HIS A 30 -25.70 -8.96 -5.60
N PHE A 31 -24.77 -8.83 -4.66
CA PHE A 31 -24.95 -8.18 -3.37
C PHE A 31 -23.84 -7.14 -3.14
N PRO A 32 -24.01 -5.89 -3.60
CA PRO A 32 -22.98 -4.85 -3.53
C PRO A 32 -22.43 -4.60 -2.13
N THR A 33 -23.28 -4.70 -1.11
CA THR A 33 -22.98 -4.42 0.29
C THR A 33 -22.96 -5.67 1.16
N GLY A 34 -22.76 -6.84 0.56
CA GLY A 34 -22.71 -8.12 1.27
C GLY A 34 -24.07 -8.83 1.34
N LYS A 35 -24.04 -10.11 1.71
CA LYS A 35 -25.26 -10.92 1.86
C LYS A 35 -25.96 -10.55 3.18
N PRO A 36 -27.28 -10.37 3.20
CA PRO A 36 -28.02 -10.04 4.42
C PRO A 36 -27.72 -11.03 5.56
N SER A 37 -27.58 -10.50 6.77
CA SER A 37 -27.34 -11.31 7.96
C SER A 37 -28.55 -12.19 8.31
N PRO A 38 -28.35 -13.28 9.07
CA PRO A 38 -29.45 -14.12 9.54
C PRO A 38 -30.50 -13.34 10.36
N PRO A 39 -31.78 -13.72 10.32
CA PRO A 39 -32.81 -13.15 11.20
C PRO A 39 -32.44 -13.31 12.68
N GLY A 40 -32.68 -12.30 13.51
CA GLY A 40 -32.39 -12.34 14.96
C GLY A 40 -31.00 -11.83 15.38
N HIS A 41 -30.08 -11.65 14.43
CA HIS A 41 -28.72 -11.18 14.74
C HIS A 41 -28.70 -9.73 15.25
N LEU A 42 -29.53 -8.86 14.65
CA LEU A 42 -29.63 -7.46 15.05
C LEU A 42 -30.26 -7.31 16.44
N GLU A 43 -31.27 -8.13 16.77
CA GLU A 43 -31.87 -8.17 18.10
C GLU A 43 -30.84 -8.61 19.16
N THR A 44 -30.00 -9.60 18.84
CA THR A 44 -28.94 -10.05 19.74
C THR A 44 -27.91 -8.95 20.01
N ILE A 45 -27.48 -8.23 18.96
CA ILE A 45 -26.58 -7.07 19.11
C ILE A 45 -27.27 -5.98 19.94
N ARG A 46 -28.56 -5.70 19.67
CA ARG A 46 -29.33 -4.70 20.42
C ARG A 46 -29.31 -4.98 21.91
N SER A 47 -29.59 -6.21 22.33
CA SER A 47 -29.59 -6.60 23.73
C SER A 47 -28.23 -6.40 24.40
N LYS A 48 -27.13 -6.72 23.70
CA LYS A 48 -25.76 -6.47 24.20
C LYS A 48 -25.47 -4.99 24.36
N VAL A 49 -25.82 -4.17 23.36
CA VAL A 49 -25.60 -2.71 23.40
C VAL A 49 -26.43 -2.07 24.51
N VAL A 50 -27.69 -2.47 24.70
CA VAL A 50 -28.54 -1.99 25.82
C VAL A 50 -27.89 -2.28 27.17
N ALA A 51 -27.35 -3.49 27.36
CA ALA A 51 -26.65 -3.84 28.61
C ALA A 51 -25.41 -2.97 28.84
N VAL A 52 -24.67 -2.62 27.79
CA VAL A 52 -23.51 -1.72 27.87
C VAL A 52 -23.95 -0.30 28.25
N PHE A 53 -24.98 0.25 27.59
CA PHE A 53 -25.50 1.59 27.93
C PHE A 53 -26.10 1.66 29.35
N ALA A 54 -26.68 0.58 29.86
CA ALA A 54 -27.15 0.51 31.24
C ALA A 54 -26.02 0.67 32.28
N ILE A 55 -24.78 0.29 31.93
CA ILE A 55 -23.60 0.47 32.79
C ILE A 55 -23.00 1.87 32.62
N ILE A 56 -22.99 2.40 31.39
CA ILE A 56 -22.42 3.72 31.07
C ILE A 56 -23.25 4.86 31.66
N GLY A 57 -24.58 4.72 31.69
CA GLY A 57 -25.52 5.79 32.03
C GLY A 57 -26.13 6.44 30.78
N GLU A 58 -26.54 7.70 30.88
CA GLU A 58 -27.35 8.34 29.84
C GLU A 58 -26.59 8.63 28.53
N ARG A 59 -25.27 8.86 28.59
CA ARG A 59 -24.47 9.32 27.44
C ARG A 59 -23.13 8.60 27.36
N ALA A 60 -22.83 8.04 26.19
CA ALA A 60 -21.54 7.44 25.89
C ALA A 60 -20.59 8.47 25.27
N SER A 61 -19.43 8.66 25.89
CA SER A 61 -18.25 9.40 25.39
C SER A 61 -17.17 8.46 24.82
N ARG A 62 -16.09 9.02 24.27
CA ARG A 62 -14.97 8.29 23.61
C ARG A 62 -14.50 7.04 24.36
N GLU A 63 -14.28 7.13 25.67
CA GLU A 63 -13.76 6.02 26.51
C GLU A 63 -14.66 4.78 26.53
N HIS A 64 -15.96 4.98 26.30
CA HIS A 64 -16.94 3.90 26.33
C HIS A 64 -16.99 3.09 25.02
N PHE A 65 -16.48 3.65 23.92
CA PHE A 65 -16.65 3.06 22.59
C PHE A 65 -15.83 1.78 22.37
N GLY A 66 -14.82 1.49 23.20
CA GLY A 66 -14.19 0.17 23.21
C GLY A 66 -15.20 -0.93 23.57
N LYS A 67 -15.93 -0.76 24.68
CA LYS A 67 -16.98 -1.71 25.11
C LYS A 67 -18.15 -1.77 24.13
N ILE A 68 -18.52 -0.64 23.52
CA ILE A 68 -19.59 -0.58 22.52
C ILE A 68 -19.17 -1.31 21.23
N ALA A 69 -17.94 -1.13 20.75
CA ALA A 69 -17.41 -1.84 19.58
C ALA A 69 -17.44 -3.36 19.79
N THR A 70 -16.97 -3.84 20.95
CA THR A 70 -17.02 -5.26 21.31
C THR A 70 -18.47 -5.78 21.38
N ALA A 71 -19.41 -5.02 21.96
CA ALA A 71 -20.83 -5.41 21.99
C ALA A 71 -21.45 -5.51 20.58
N CYS A 72 -20.96 -4.68 19.66
CA CYS A 72 -21.31 -4.69 18.24
C CYS A 72 -20.57 -5.76 17.42
N GLN A 73 -19.68 -6.55 18.04
CA GLN A 73 -18.83 -7.55 17.38
C GLN A 73 -17.94 -6.93 16.29
N LEU A 74 -17.40 -5.75 16.58
CA LEU A 74 -16.39 -5.08 15.75
C LEU A 74 -15.02 -5.15 16.44
N PRO A 75 -13.92 -5.14 15.67
CA PRO A 75 -12.56 -5.03 16.25
C PRO A 75 -12.41 -3.77 17.11
N LEU A 76 -11.59 -3.84 18.16
CA LEU A 76 -11.41 -2.76 19.13
C LEU A 76 -11.03 -1.43 18.48
N TYR A 77 -10.11 -1.44 17.51
CA TYR A 77 -9.61 -0.21 16.84
C TYR A 77 -10.64 0.46 15.91
N TRP A 78 -11.84 -0.09 15.79
CA TRP A 78 -12.96 0.62 15.17
C TRP A 78 -13.63 1.60 16.14
N LYS A 79 -13.26 1.58 17.43
CA LYS A 79 -13.87 2.40 18.50
C LYS A 79 -13.93 3.89 18.17
N THR A 80 -12.83 4.49 17.69
CA THR A 80 -12.78 5.94 17.41
C THR A 80 -13.55 6.32 16.14
N PRO A 81 -13.38 5.63 14.99
CA PRO A 81 -14.25 5.86 13.83
C PRO A 81 -15.75 5.69 14.15
N LEU A 82 -16.10 4.65 14.92
CA LEU A 82 -17.48 4.39 15.35
C LEU A 82 -18.01 5.52 16.25
N TYR A 83 -17.20 5.99 17.20
CA TYR A 83 -17.50 7.13 18.05
C TYR A 83 -17.78 8.40 17.23
N LEU A 84 -16.88 8.75 16.31
CA LEU A 84 -17.04 9.95 15.48
C LEU A 84 -18.28 9.87 14.59
N ALA A 85 -18.58 8.69 14.04
CA ALA A 85 -19.76 8.48 13.21
C ALA A 85 -21.07 8.55 14.02
N ALA A 86 -21.12 7.91 15.18
CA ALA A 86 -22.33 7.84 16.01
C ALA A 86 -22.63 9.14 16.77
N CYS A 87 -21.60 9.86 17.22
CA CYS A 87 -21.75 11.09 18.00
C CYS A 87 -21.93 12.35 17.13
N ALA A 88 -21.70 12.26 15.81
CA ALA A 88 -21.81 13.38 14.88
C ALA A 88 -21.11 14.66 15.39
N ASP A 89 -19.88 14.51 15.89
CA ASP A 89 -19.01 15.56 16.46
C ASP A 89 -19.53 16.25 17.75
N LYS A 90 -20.60 15.73 18.38
CA LYS A 90 -21.18 16.30 19.62
C LYS A 90 -20.49 15.83 20.92
N GLY A 91 -19.39 15.09 20.83
CA GLY A 91 -18.63 14.58 21.97
C GLY A 91 -19.24 13.38 22.71
N SER A 92 -20.57 13.18 22.62
CA SER A 92 -21.26 12.04 23.23
C SER A 92 -22.62 11.76 22.57
N CYS A 93 -23.10 10.52 22.67
CA CYS A 93 -24.41 10.10 22.17
C CYS A 93 -25.23 9.33 23.20
N THR A 94 -26.55 9.42 23.12
CA THR A 94 -27.48 8.54 23.87
C THR A 94 -27.64 7.19 23.15
N PHE A 95 -28.22 6.21 23.84
CA PHE A 95 -28.55 4.91 23.22
C PHE A 95 -29.39 5.07 21.95
N ASP A 96 -30.43 5.90 21.98
CA ASP A 96 -31.32 6.08 20.82
C ASP A 96 -30.59 6.69 19.62
N GLN A 97 -29.67 7.64 19.87
CA GLN A 97 -28.85 8.26 18.83
C GLN A 97 -27.90 7.22 18.21
N PHE A 98 -27.18 6.48 19.04
CA PHE A 98 -26.29 5.40 18.60
C PHE A 98 -27.08 4.34 17.81
N TRP A 99 -28.21 3.89 18.35
CA TRP A 99 -29.01 2.82 17.74
C TRP A 99 -29.63 3.26 16.42
N THR A 100 -30.04 4.53 16.29
CA THR A 100 -30.53 5.09 15.02
C THR A 100 -29.44 5.03 13.94
N PHE A 101 -28.21 5.43 14.28
CA PHE A 101 -27.06 5.31 13.37
C PHE A 101 -26.77 3.84 13.03
N TRP A 102 -26.63 2.99 14.05
CA TRP A 102 -26.26 1.58 13.91
C TRP A 102 -27.27 0.79 13.08
N SER A 103 -28.56 0.92 13.39
CA SER A 103 -29.63 0.26 12.65
C SER A 103 -29.74 0.76 11.20
N GLY A 104 -29.55 2.07 10.98
CA GLY A 104 -29.45 2.65 9.64
C GLY A 104 -28.35 2.01 8.80
N MET A 105 -27.15 1.87 9.37
CA MET A 105 -26.03 1.17 8.73
C MET A 105 -26.33 -0.30 8.46
N CYS A 106 -26.87 -1.03 9.44
CA CYS A 106 -27.14 -2.47 9.28
C CYS A 106 -28.19 -2.78 8.20
N ASN A 107 -29.09 -1.84 7.90
CA ASN A 107 -30.06 -1.97 6.82
C ASN A 107 -29.41 -1.89 5.44
N THR A 108 -28.27 -1.20 5.30
CA THR A 108 -27.59 -1.01 4.01
C THR A 108 -26.32 -1.85 3.86
N CYS A 109 -25.59 -2.09 4.95
CA CYS A 109 -24.27 -2.71 4.99
C CYS A 109 -24.30 -4.05 5.74
N HIS A 110 -24.00 -5.14 5.02
CA HIS A 110 -24.18 -6.50 5.49
C HIS A 110 -22.88 -7.28 5.70
N ASP A 111 -21.73 -6.67 5.43
CA ASP A 111 -20.41 -7.24 5.70
C ASP A 111 -19.45 -6.20 6.31
N ASN A 112 -18.31 -6.66 6.83
CA ASN A 112 -17.35 -5.79 7.51
C ASN A 112 -16.80 -4.70 6.57
N ALA A 113 -16.50 -5.02 5.31
CA ALA A 113 -16.01 -4.03 4.36
C ALA A 113 -17.01 -2.89 4.10
N SER A 114 -18.30 -3.20 3.87
CA SER A 114 -19.32 -2.16 3.68
C SER A 114 -19.60 -1.38 4.95
N ARG A 115 -19.59 -2.03 6.12
CA ARG A 115 -19.73 -1.35 7.42
C ARG A 115 -18.56 -0.42 7.70
N PHE A 116 -17.33 -0.86 7.45
CA PHE A 116 -16.12 -0.04 7.64
C PHE A 116 -16.17 1.24 6.80
N VAL A 117 -16.46 1.11 5.50
CA VAL A 117 -16.61 2.27 4.60
C VAL A 117 -17.74 3.19 5.07
N TYR A 118 -18.87 2.64 5.51
CA TYR A 118 -19.98 3.43 6.03
C TYR A 118 -19.61 4.21 7.29
N ILE A 119 -18.91 3.58 8.25
CA ILE A 119 -18.51 4.19 9.52
C ILE A 119 -17.54 5.35 9.25
N LEU A 120 -16.45 5.11 8.52
CA LEU A 120 -15.43 6.11 8.27
C LEU A 120 -15.98 7.31 7.47
N THR A 121 -16.90 7.08 6.54
CA THR A 121 -17.49 8.15 5.71
C THR A 121 -18.79 8.73 6.30
N ARG A 122 -19.27 8.19 7.42
CA ARG A 122 -20.58 8.49 8.03
C ARG A 122 -21.75 8.32 7.05
N GLY A 123 -21.65 7.34 6.15
CA GLY A 123 -22.61 7.05 5.10
C GLY A 123 -22.65 8.05 3.94
N LYS A 124 -21.74 9.04 3.90
CA LYS A 124 -21.72 10.09 2.85
C LYS A 124 -21.11 9.60 1.53
N ARG A 125 -20.20 8.62 1.59
CA ARG A 125 -19.44 8.11 0.43
C ARG A 125 -19.46 6.58 0.42
N THR A 126 -19.24 6.00 -0.76
CA THR A 126 -19.10 4.53 -0.94
C THR A 126 -17.64 4.10 -1.15
N ASN A 127 -16.71 5.03 -0.92
CA ASN A 127 -15.28 4.86 -1.05
C ASN A 127 -14.58 5.68 0.02
N LEU A 128 -13.37 5.26 0.37
CA LEU A 128 -12.52 5.93 1.34
C LEU A 128 -11.46 6.75 0.63
N ALA A 129 -11.24 7.95 1.14
CA ALA A 129 -10.12 8.83 0.79
C ALA A 129 -9.08 8.81 1.94
N PRO A 130 -7.82 9.22 1.70
CA PRO A 130 -6.75 9.12 2.70
C PRO A 130 -7.12 9.75 4.05
N GLU A 131 -7.82 10.90 4.02
CA GLU A 131 -8.24 11.62 5.20
C GLU A 131 -9.22 10.84 6.10
N ASP A 132 -9.97 9.88 5.54
CA ASP A 132 -10.93 9.07 6.29
C ASP A 132 -10.24 8.11 7.27
N PHE A 133 -8.96 7.77 7.04
CA PHE A 133 -8.19 6.87 7.89
C PHE A 133 -7.50 7.57 9.07
N ILE A 134 -7.33 8.90 9.01
CA ILE A 134 -6.61 9.68 10.02
C ILE A 134 -7.12 9.39 11.44
N PRO A 135 -8.44 9.41 11.73
CA PRO A 135 -8.91 9.18 13.09
C PRO A 135 -8.68 7.76 13.61
N LEU A 136 -8.63 6.77 12.71
CA LEU A 136 -8.32 5.39 13.09
C LEU A 136 -6.85 5.26 13.46
N VAL A 137 -5.94 5.75 12.60
CA VAL A 137 -4.50 5.59 12.83
C VAL A 137 -4.03 6.45 14.01
N GLN A 138 -4.59 7.64 14.20
CA GLN A 138 -4.34 8.45 15.41
C GLN A 138 -4.74 7.71 16.68
N ASP A 139 -5.87 7.02 16.69
CA ASP A 139 -6.31 6.22 17.83
C ASP A 139 -5.38 5.02 18.10
N VAL A 140 -4.79 4.43 17.05
CA VAL A 140 -3.75 3.40 17.17
C VAL A 140 -2.52 3.97 17.87
N VAL A 141 -1.99 5.11 17.41
CA VAL A 141 -0.86 5.82 18.06
C VAL A 141 -1.16 6.14 19.53
N GLU A 142 -2.37 6.62 19.80
CA GLU A 142 -2.77 7.04 21.14
C GLU A 142 -3.08 5.88 22.11
N THR A 143 -3.33 4.66 21.62
CA THR A 143 -3.86 3.60 22.51
C THR A 143 -3.19 2.24 22.40
N HIS A 144 -2.41 1.97 21.35
CA HIS A 144 -1.67 0.72 21.21
C HIS A 144 -0.48 0.65 22.18
N PRO A 145 -0.26 -0.46 22.91
CA PRO A 145 0.84 -0.59 23.86
C PRO A 145 2.21 -0.42 23.21
N GLY A 146 2.44 -1.04 22.05
CA GLY A 146 3.67 -0.89 21.26
C GLY A 146 3.96 0.51 20.68
N LEU A 147 3.10 1.52 20.90
CA LEU A 147 3.32 2.91 20.44
C LEU A 147 3.27 3.93 21.58
N ILE A 148 3.26 3.50 22.84
CA ILE A 148 3.17 4.40 24.00
C ILE A 148 4.31 5.42 24.01
N PHE A 149 5.53 5.01 23.67
CA PHE A 149 6.70 5.90 23.60
C PHE A 149 6.52 7.01 22.56
N LEU A 150 5.78 6.75 21.48
CA LEU A 150 5.56 7.72 20.42
C LEU A 150 4.68 8.88 20.92
N LYS A 151 3.83 8.68 21.95
CA LYS A 151 2.86 9.67 22.43
C LYS A 151 3.48 11.01 22.82
N GLU A 152 4.68 10.99 23.38
CA GLU A 152 5.38 12.21 23.82
C GLU A 152 6.02 12.96 22.63
N ALA A 153 6.33 12.24 21.55
CA ALA A 153 6.98 12.76 20.35
C ALA A 153 5.96 13.18 19.27
N THR A 154 5.23 14.27 19.55
CA THR A 154 4.10 14.73 18.70
C THR A 154 4.48 15.06 17.25
N GLU A 155 5.73 15.43 16.98
CA GLU A 155 6.23 15.71 15.62
C GLU A 155 6.18 14.45 14.73
N PHE A 156 6.43 13.28 15.32
CA PHE A 156 6.44 12.00 14.62
C PHE A 156 5.03 11.42 14.43
N HIS A 157 4.02 11.87 15.18
CA HIS A 157 2.66 11.35 15.08
C HIS A 157 2.10 11.53 13.67
N SER A 158 2.21 12.76 13.15
CA SER A 158 1.71 13.10 11.82
C SER A 158 2.42 12.29 10.74
N ARG A 159 3.74 12.07 10.90
CA ARG A 159 4.55 11.29 9.96
C ARG A 159 4.17 9.82 9.96
N TYR A 160 4.09 9.21 11.13
CA TYR A 160 3.66 7.83 11.27
C TYR A 160 2.26 7.64 10.68
N VAL A 161 1.31 8.53 11.00
CA VAL A 161 -0.05 8.48 10.44
C VAL A 161 -0.02 8.54 8.91
N HIS A 162 0.72 9.48 8.31
CA HIS A 162 0.82 9.59 6.86
C HIS A 162 1.49 8.37 6.22
N THR A 163 2.51 7.78 6.85
CA THR A 163 3.20 6.59 6.36
C THR A 163 2.28 5.37 6.37
N VAL A 164 1.58 5.12 7.48
CA VAL A 164 0.60 4.02 7.57
C VAL A 164 -0.48 4.18 6.49
N ILE A 165 -1.03 5.38 6.32
CA ILE A 165 -2.05 5.64 5.30
C ILE A 165 -1.48 5.44 3.89
N ALA A 166 -0.27 5.91 3.61
CA ALA A 166 0.40 5.70 2.34
C ALA A 166 0.60 4.21 2.04
N ARG A 167 1.04 3.41 3.02
CA ARG A 167 1.18 1.95 2.95
C ARG A 167 -0.17 1.25 2.72
N ILE A 168 -1.23 1.67 3.42
CA ILE A 168 -2.59 1.15 3.19
C ILE A 168 -3.01 1.37 1.74
N TYR A 169 -2.82 2.58 1.22
CA TYR A 169 -3.16 2.88 -0.17
C TYR A 169 -2.27 2.15 -1.18
N TYR A 170 -1.01 1.90 -0.83
CA TYR A 170 -0.05 1.18 -1.67
C TYR A 170 -0.48 -0.27 -1.89
N CYS A 171 -0.96 -0.96 -0.85
CA CYS A 171 -1.37 -2.36 -0.98
C CYS A 171 -2.85 -2.50 -1.40
N VAL A 172 -3.75 -1.65 -0.88
CA VAL A 172 -5.21 -1.84 -1.03
C VAL A 172 -5.77 -1.16 -2.28
N ASN A 173 -5.34 0.05 -2.62
CA ASN A 173 -5.90 0.81 -3.76
C ASN A 173 -5.26 0.41 -5.10
N ARG A 174 -5.55 -0.82 -5.51
CA ARG A 174 -5.04 -1.44 -6.75
C ARG A 174 -5.46 -0.72 -8.03
N SER A 175 -6.52 0.08 -7.98
CA SER A 175 -7.01 0.86 -9.13
C SER A 175 -6.23 2.15 -9.40
N TRP A 176 -5.31 2.56 -8.52
CA TRP A 176 -4.63 3.87 -8.57
C TRP A 176 -5.57 5.08 -8.56
N SER A 177 -6.84 4.88 -8.20
CA SER A 177 -7.87 5.91 -8.26
C SER A 177 -7.80 6.95 -7.14
N GLY A 178 -6.98 6.70 -6.10
CA GLY A 178 -6.98 7.48 -4.86
C GLY A 178 -8.24 7.26 -4.00
N LYS A 179 -9.09 6.29 -4.36
CA LYS A 179 -10.36 6.00 -3.68
C LYS A 179 -10.47 4.51 -3.41
N ILE A 180 -10.31 4.09 -2.15
CA ILE A 180 -10.47 2.68 -1.77
C ILE A 180 -11.96 2.33 -1.80
N THR A 181 -12.32 1.40 -2.68
CA THR A 181 -13.69 0.92 -2.84
C THR A 181 -13.97 -0.30 -1.96
N ILE A 182 -15.26 -0.58 -1.68
CA ILE A 182 -15.66 -1.78 -0.93
C ILE A 182 -15.08 -3.08 -1.56
N PRO A 183 -15.11 -3.29 -2.89
CA PRO A 183 -14.51 -4.48 -3.50
C PRO A 183 -12.99 -4.56 -3.39
N GLU A 184 -12.27 -3.43 -3.35
CA GLU A 184 -10.82 -3.43 -3.08
C GLU A 184 -10.55 -3.83 -1.64
N LEU A 185 -11.29 -3.24 -0.69
CA LEU A 185 -11.17 -3.58 0.73
C LEU A 185 -11.52 -5.05 1.04
N ARG A 186 -12.49 -5.64 0.32
CA ARG A 186 -12.82 -7.07 0.44
C ARG A 186 -11.72 -8.01 -0.07
N ARG A 187 -10.90 -7.53 -1.00
CA ARG A 187 -9.83 -8.32 -1.62
C ARG A 187 -8.48 -8.11 -0.95
N SER A 188 -8.37 -7.14 -0.04
CA SER A 188 -7.20 -6.95 0.80
C SER A 188 -7.38 -7.64 2.15
N ASN A 189 -6.30 -7.67 2.92
CA ASN A 189 -6.26 -8.17 4.29
C ASN A 189 -6.34 -7.06 5.34
N LEU A 190 -6.54 -5.79 4.94
CA LEU A 190 -6.51 -4.63 5.85
C LEU A 190 -7.41 -4.81 7.09
N LEU A 191 -8.63 -5.31 6.92
CA LEU A 191 -9.55 -5.48 8.05
C LEU A 191 -9.10 -6.58 9.02
N ASN A 192 -8.41 -7.61 8.52
CA ASN A 192 -7.84 -8.67 9.36
C ASN A 192 -6.64 -8.11 10.14
N ILE A 193 -5.78 -7.33 9.49
CA ILE A 193 -4.64 -6.69 10.16
C ILE A 193 -5.10 -5.67 11.22
N ILE A 194 -6.15 -4.89 10.95
CA ILE A 194 -6.74 -3.99 11.95
C ILE A 194 -7.28 -4.76 13.16
N GLN A 195 -7.78 -5.98 12.95
CA GLN A 195 -8.21 -6.84 14.05
C GLN A 195 -7.01 -7.35 14.86
N LEU A 196 -5.93 -7.76 14.20
CA LEU A 196 -4.72 -8.26 14.85
C LEU A 196 -4.08 -7.25 15.83
N LEU A 197 -4.25 -5.95 15.61
CA LEU A 197 -3.78 -4.89 16.52
C LEU A 197 -4.29 -5.05 17.97
N GLU A 198 -5.43 -5.71 18.21
CA GLU A 198 -5.92 -5.93 19.58
C GLU A 198 -5.35 -7.17 20.25
N GLU A 199 -4.68 -8.04 19.48
CA GLU A 199 -4.14 -9.32 19.91
C GLU A 199 -2.61 -9.26 20.10
N GLU A 200 -1.92 -8.47 19.27
CA GLU A 200 -0.45 -8.37 19.26
C GLU A 200 0.04 -7.09 19.95
N GLU A 201 0.81 -7.21 21.03
CA GLU A 201 1.25 -6.04 21.81
C GLU A 201 2.47 -5.34 21.17
N ASP A 202 3.32 -6.10 20.49
CA ASP A 202 4.46 -5.59 19.74
C ASP A 202 4.02 -5.16 18.33
N ILE A 203 4.01 -3.85 18.10
CA ILE A 203 3.55 -3.27 16.84
C ILE A 203 4.43 -3.68 15.65
N ASN A 204 5.69 -4.06 15.89
CA ASN A 204 6.64 -4.43 14.83
C ASN A 204 6.40 -5.84 14.29
N GLN A 205 5.77 -6.73 15.05
CA GLN A 205 5.29 -8.03 14.54
C GLN A 205 4.19 -7.85 13.48
N ILE A 206 3.48 -6.71 13.51
CA ILE A 206 2.50 -6.34 12.48
C ILE A 206 3.23 -5.59 11.35
N THR A 207 4.05 -6.33 10.59
CA THR A 207 4.85 -5.80 9.48
C THR A 207 3.99 -5.08 8.45
N GLN A 208 2.78 -5.57 8.21
CA GLN A 208 1.83 -5.00 7.26
C GLN A 208 1.16 -3.74 7.81
N TYR A 209 1.35 -2.62 7.12
CA TYR A 209 0.81 -1.28 7.41
C TYR A 209 1.35 -0.58 8.65
N PHE A 210 1.39 -1.25 9.82
CA PHE A 210 1.50 -0.59 11.12
C PHE A 210 2.88 -0.66 11.80
N SER A 211 3.80 -1.53 11.37
CA SER A 211 5.16 -1.61 11.95
C SER A 211 5.83 -0.23 12.09
N TYR A 212 6.35 0.03 13.29
CA TYR A 212 7.07 1.25 13.62
C TYR A 212 8.48 1.24 13.03
N GLU A 213 9.16 0.09 13.05
CA GLU A 213 10.48 -0.09 12.41
C GLU A 213 10.45 0.32 10.94
N HIS A 214 9.44 -0.16 10.20
CA HIS A 214 9.27 0.21 8.79
C HIS A 214 9.07 1.72 8.62
N PHE A 215 8.26 2.33 9.50
CA PHE A 215 8.07 3.77 9.48
C PHE A 215 9.40 4.51 9.75
N TYR A 216 10.18 4.04 10.71
CA TYR A 216 11.43 4.66 11.12
C TYR A 216 12.43 4.70 9.96
N VAL A 217 12.65 3.56 9.30
CA VAL A 217 13.52 3.46 8.12
C VAL A 217 13.07 4.42 7.02
N ILE A 218 11.77 4.42 6.67
CA ILE A 218 11.22 5.33 5.65
C ILE A 218 11.47 6.79 6.02
N TYR A 219 11.29 7.14 7.29
CA TYR A 219 11.48 8.50 7.77
C TYR A 219 12.94 8.93 7.76
N CYS A 220 13.86 8.09 8.23
CA CYS A 220 15.30 8.39 8.24
C CYS A 220 15.84 8.57 6.81
N LYS A 221 15.49 7.67 5.88
CA LYS A 221 15.88 7.80 4.47
C LYS A 221 15.31 9.07 3.82
N PHE A 222 14.11 9.49 4.19
CA PHE A 222 13.58 10.79 3.73
C PHE A 222 14.38 11.96 4.31
N TRP A 223 14.64 11.91 5.62
CA TRP A 223 15.32 12.98 6.36
C TRP A 223 16.76 13.21 5.88
N GLU A 224 17.47 12.14 5.50
CA GLU A 224 18.82 12.22 4.92
C GLU A 224 18.86 13.03 3.62
N LEU A 225 17.77 12.98 2.83
CA LEU A 225 17.65 13.65 1.54
C LEU A 225 17.16 15.11 1.69
N ASP A 226 16.15 15.33 2.54
CA ASP A 226 15.51 16.63 2.85
C ASP A 226 16.39 17.48 3.80
N ARG A 227 17.51 17.99 3.27
CA ARG A 227 18.51 18.76 4.04
C ARG A 227 18.06 20.17 4.41
N ASP A 228 17.14 20.77 3.66
CA ASP A 228 16.55 22.07 3.97
C ASP A 228 15.29 21.98 4.83
N HIS A 229 14.85 20.75 5.14
CA HIS A 229 13.74 20.43 6.04
C HIS A 229 12.42 21.08 5.59
N ASP A 230 12.22 21.22 4.28
CA ASP A 230 11.01 21.82 3.71
C ASP A 230 9.90 20.79 3.47
N LEU A 231 10.18 19.51 3.77
CA LEU A 231 9.29 18.35 3.65
C LEU A 231 9.01 17.93 2.22
N PHE A 232 9.87 18.37 1.30
CA PHE A 232 9.88 17.95 -0.07
C PHE A 232 11.27 17.50 -0.50
N ILE A 233 11.30 16.66 -1.53
CA ILE A 233 12.53 16.15 -2.15
C ILE A 233 12.49 16.56 -3.62
N ASP A 234 13.48 17.30 -4.09
CA ASP A 234 13.62 17.60 -5.51
C ASP A 234 14.41 16.51 -6.26
N LYS A 235 14.63 16.70 -7.57
CA LYS A 235 15.38 15.74 -8.38
C LYS A 235 16.83 15.58 -7.92
N GLN A 236 17.48 16.65 -7.49
CA GLN A 236 18.88 16.64 -7.05
C GLN A 236 19.01 15.92 -5.71
N ASP A 237 18.01 16.09 -4.84
CA ASP A 237 17.89 15.34 -3.60
C ASP A 237 17.76 13.85 -3.89
N LEU A 238 16.79 13.46 -4.72
CA LEU A 238 16.55 12.05 -5.04
C LEU A 238 17.75 11.39 -5.75
N THR A 239 18.53 12.16 -6.52
CA THR A 239 19.73 11.65 -7.19
C THR A 239 20.77 11.16 -6.17
N ARG A 240 20.77 11.65 -4.93
CA ARG A 240 21.71 11.24 -3.87
C ARG A 240 21.28 9.97 -3.13
N HIS A 241 20.07 9.48 -3.36
CA HIS A 241 19.58 8.25 -2.75
C HIS A 241 20.42 7.03 -3.21
N ASN A 242 20.82 6.19 -2.26
CA ASN A 242 21.67 5.00 -2.45
C ASN A 242 22.87 5.29 -3.38
N ASP A 243 23.69 6.29 -3.03
CA ASP A 243 24.92 6.65 -3.76
C ASP A 243 24.77 6.79 -5.28
N HIS A 244 23.68 7.44 -5.70
CA HIS A 244 23.35 7.62 -7.12
C HIS A 244 23.03 6.31 -7.85
N ALA A 245 22.43 5.30 -7.19
CA ALA A 245 22.09 4.01 -7.79
C ALA A 245 21.14 4.13 -9.01
N LEU A 246 20.14 5.01 -8.93
CA LEU A 246 19.16 5.21 -9.99
C LEU A 246 19.65 6.12 -11.12
N SER A 247 19.27 5.79 -12.36
CA SER A 247 19.56 6.61 -13.54
C SER A 247 18.85 7.97 -13.48
N THR A 248 19.45 9.00 -14.06
CA THR A 248 18.84 10.33 -14.13
C THR A 248 17.58 10.33 -14.99
N ARG A 249 17.55 9.53 -16.08
CA ARG A 249 16.35 9.35 -16.91
C ARG A 249 15.18 8.80 -16.10
N ILE A 250 15.37 7.81 -15.21
CA ILE A 250 14.26 7.28 -14.41
C ILE A 250 13.81 8.26 -13.32
N ILE A 251 14.74 9.00 -12.73
CA ILE A 251 14.43 10.08 -11.78
C ILE A 251 13.55 11.13 -12.47
N ASP A 252 13.91 11.57 -13.66
CA ASP A 252 13.08 12.50 -14.43
C ASP A 252 11.66 11.97 -14.67
N ARG A 253 11.52 10.67 -14.90
CA ARG A 253 10.20 10.03 -15.06
C ARG A 253 9.38 10.04 -13.79
N ILE A 254 9.97 9.82 -12.62
CA ILE A 254 9.26 9.90 -11.34
C ILE A 254 8.62 11.29 -11.16
N PHE A 255 9.34 12.36 -11.51
CA PHE A 255 8.85 13.74 -11.43
C PHE A 255 7.98 14.19 -12.61
N SER A 256 7.83 13.36 -13.67
CA SER A 256 7.01 13.70 -14.84
C SER A 256 5.50 13.67 -14.60
N GLY A 257 5.07 13.12 -13.46
CA GLY A 257 3.67 12.94 -13.10
C GLY A 257 3.05 11.60 -13.50
N CYS A 258 3.84 10.65 -14.00
CA CYS A 258 3.35 9.31 -14.36
C CYS A 258 2.95 8.45 -13.14
N VAL A 259 3.53 8.75 -11.96
CA VAL A 259 3.35 8.03 -10.70
C VAL A 259 2.88 8.90 -9.53
N THR A 260 2.82 10.24 -9.70
CA THR A 260 2.28 11.13 -8.67
C THR A 260 0.76 11.14 -8.68
N ARG A 261 0.17 11.14 -7.48
CA ARG A 261 -1.29 11.08 -7.28
C ARG A 261 -1.82 12.50 -7.08
N GLY A 262 -2.54 13.03 -8.07
CA GLY A 262 -3.14 14.37 -7.95
C GLY A 262 -3.61 14.94 -9.28
N GLN A 263 -4.23 16.12 -9.27
CA GLN A 263 -4.41 16.89 -10.50
C GLN A 263 -3.03 17.13 -11.13
N ARG A 264 -2.96 17.12 -12.48
CA ARG A 264 -1.74 17.43 -13.23
C ARG A 264 -1.06 18.63 -12.57
N ARG A 265 0.07 18.35 -11.93
CA ARG A 265 0.95 19.38 -11.40
C ARG A 265 1.22 20.36 -12.53
N SER A 266 1.22 21.65 -12.22
CA SER A 266 1.82 22.61 -13.13
C SER A 266 3.26 22.13 -13.40
N GLN A 267 3.84 22.48 -14.55
CA GLN A 267 5.24 22.16 -14.86
C GLN A 267 6.25 22.71 -13.82
N GLN A 268 5.79 23.43 -12.79
CA GLN A 268 6.59 24.04 -11.73
C GLN A 268 6.69 23.23 -10.43
N ASP A 269 5.90 22.15 -10.22
CA ASP A 269 6.04 21.32 -9.02
C ASP A 269 7.09 20.22 -9.24
N GLU A 270 8.36 20.63 -9.30
CA GLU A 270 9.55 19.75 -9.42
C GLU A 270 9.92 19.05 -8.10
N LYS A 271 9.01 19.01 -7.12
CA LYS A 271 9.26 18.58 -5.75
C LYS A 271 8.32 17.45 -5.31
N MET A 272 8.85 16.36 -4.78
CA MET A 272 8.12 15.19 -4.28
C MET A 272 7.77 15.39 -2.81
N SER A 273 6.52 15.11 -2.43
CA SER A 273 6.09 15.13 -1.02
C SER A 273 6.54 13.89 -0.25
N TYR A 274 6.60 13.97 1.08
CA TYR A 274 6.85 12.80 1.96
C TYR A 274 6.01 11.56 1.59
N THR A 275 4.71 11.72 1.35
CA THR A 275 3.83 10.59 0.99
C THR A 275 4.15 9.96 -0.36
N GLU A 276 4.66 10.74 -1.31
CA GLU A 276 5.12 10.21 -2.60
C GLU A 276 6.48 9.55 -2.47
N PHE A 277 7.34 10.03 -1.57
CA PHE A 277 8.59 9.37 -1.24
C PHE A 277 8.36 7.98 -0.62
N VAL A 278 7.36 7.84 0.27
CA VAL A 278 6.96 6.51 0.77
C VAL A 278 6.64 5.55 -0.38
N TRP A 279 5.93 6.02 -1.40
CA TRP A 279 5.59 5.21 -2.58
C TRP A 279 6.82 4.85 -3.42
N PHE A 280 7.72 5.81 -3.60
CA PHE A 280 9.00 5.62 -4.28
C PHE A 280 9.81 4.54 -3.56
N LEU A 281 10.08 4.70 -2.25
CA LEU A 281 10.94 3.81 -1.49
C LEU A 281 10.38 2.38 -1.43
N LEU A 282 9.09 2.22 -1.17
CA LEU A 282 8.42 0.90 -1.20
C LEU A 282 8.48 0.24 -2.59
N SER A 283 8.53 1.02 -3.67
CA SER A 283 8.62 0.50 -5.03
C SER A 283 10.07 0.18 -5.42
N GLU A 284 11.03 0.94 -4.93
CA GLU A 284 12.46 0.77 -5.18
C GLU A 284 12.97 -0.51 -4.51
N GLU A 285 12.61 -0.72 -3.24
CA GLU A 285 13.16 -1.80 -2.43
C GLU A 285 12.48 -3.16 -2.68
N ASP A 286 11.19 -3.18 -3.04
CA ASP A 286 10.47 -4.41 -3.43
C ASP A 286 9.87 -4.28 -4.83
N LYS A 287 10.70 -4.52 -5.85
CA LYS A 287 10.31 -4.50 -7.27
C LYS A 287 9.50 -5.73 -7.70
N LEU A 288 9.25 -6.69 -6.81
CA LEU A 288 8.37 -7.84 -7.03
C LEU A 288 6.92 -7.53 -6.61
N HIS A 289 6.73 -6.57 -5.71
CA HIS A 289 5.39 -6.17 -5.27
C HIS A 289 4.53 -5.72 -6.47
N PRO A 290 3.27 -6.19 -6.60
CA PRO A 290 2.43 -5.84 -7.75
C PRO A 290 2.21 -4.34 -7.97
N THR A 291 2.32 -3.50 -6.93
CA THR A 291 2.27 -2.03 -7.07
C THR A 291 3.57 -1.47 -7.61
N ALA A 292 4.74 -2.00 -7.17
CA ALA A 292 6.04 -1.58 -7.67
C ALA A 292 6.18 -1.87 -9.17
N ILE A 293 5.71 -3.04 -9.61
CA ILE A 293 5.69 -3.38 -11.04
C ILE A 293 4.86 -2.36 -11.84
N GLU A 294 3.70 -1.96 -11.32
CA GLU A 294 2.88 -0.91 -11.94
C GLU A 294 3.54 0.47 -11.89
N TYR A 295 4.25 0.78 -10.80
CA TYR A 295 4.98 2.03 -10.60
C TYR A 295 6.08 2.18 -11.65
N TRP A 296 6.99 1.21 -11.74
CA TRP A 296 8.12 1.26 -12.67
C TRP A 296 7.68 1.11 -14.12
N PHE A 297 6.66 0.30 -14.40
CA PHE A 297 6.09 0.24 -15.74
C PHE A 297 5.57 1.61 -16.21
N ARG A 298 4.86 2.36 -15.35
CA ARG A 298 4.40 3.74 -15.67
C ARG A 298 5.57 4.70 -15.89
N CYS A 299 6.67 4.53 -15.18
CA CYS A 299 7.88 5.33 -15.39
C CYS A 299 8.53 5.00 -16.74
N MET A 300 8.60 3.73 -17.11
CA MET A 300 9.25 3.28 -18.34
C MET A 300 8.40 3.46 -19.60
N ASP A 301 7.08 3.40 -19.49
CA ASP A 301 6.12 3.68 -20.56
C ASP A 301 6.10 5.20 -20.82
N LEU A 302 6.90 5.64 -21.79
CA LEU A 302 7.15 7.05 -22.08
C LEU A 302 5.95 7.71 -22.75
N ASP A 303 5.31 6.99 -23.67
CA ASP A 303 4.17 7.49 -24.44
C ASP A 303 2.80 7.15 -23.84
N GLY A 304 2.76 6.22 -22.88
CA GLY A 304 1.55 5.83 -22.15
C GLY A 304 0.63 4.91 -22.96
N ASP A 305 1.14 4.20 -23.97
CA ASP A 305 0.36 3.31 -24.82
C ASP A 305 0.06 1.94 -24.17
N GLY A 306 0.68 1.66 -23.02
CA GLY A 306 0.51 0.43 -22.26
C GLY A 306 1.46 -0.71 -22.65
N TYR A 307 2.51 -0.41 -23.41
CA TYR A 307 3.57 -1.35 -23.79
C TYR A 307 4.96 -0.70 -23.65
N LEU A 308 5.97 -1.51 -23.31
CA LEU A 308 7.36 -1.11 -23.47
C LEU A 308 7.85 -1.55 -24.84
N SER A 309 8.12 -0.56 -25.68
CA SER A 309 8.72 -0.69 -27.01
C SER A 309 10.24 -0.80 -26.93
N MET A 310 10.86 -1.27 -28.02
CA MET A 310 12.33 -1.35 -28.09
C MET A 310 13.00 0.00 -27.94
N TYR A 311 12.37 1.07 -28.43
CA TYR A 311 12.87 2.43 -28.30
C TYR A 311 12.95 2.86 -26.83
N GLU A 312 11.92 2.57 -26.04
CA GLU A 312 11.90 2.94 -24.61
C GLU A 312 12.92 2.14 -23.82
N LEU A 313 13.06 0.85 -24.11
CA LEU A 313 14.08 0.01 -23.48
C LEU A 313 15.50 0.50 -23.82
N GLU A 314 15.76 0.81 -25.09
CA GLU A 314 17.05 1.36 -25.54
C GLU A 314 17.33 2.71 -24.88
N TYR A 315 16.29 3.56 -24.75
CA TYR A 315 16.40 4.84 -24.07
C TYR A 315 16.87 4.70 -22.61
N PHE A 316 16.34 3.77 -21.80
CA PHE A 316 16.87 3.63 -20.44
C PHE A 316 18.24 2.94 -20.43
N TYR A 317 18.44 1.94 -21.29
CA TYR A 317 19.68 1.16 -21.32
C TYR A 317 20.90 1.95 -21.78
N GLU A 318 20.74 2.92 -22.68
CA GLU A 318 21.83 3.78 -23.16
C GLU A 318 22.53 4.53 -22.00
N GLU A 319 21.76 5.05 -21.03
CA GLU A 319 22.34 5.68 -19.84
C GLU A 319 23.05 4.66 -18.96
N GLN A 320 22.47 3.47 -18.76
CA GLN A 320 23.12 2.40 -17.99
C GLN A 320 24.46 1.98 -18.59
N MET A 321 24.55 1.89 -19.93
CA MET A 321 25.81 1.63 -20.63
C MET A 321 26.85 2.70 -20.31
N HIS A 322 26.52 3.98 -20.44
CA HIS A 322 27.45 5.05 -20.11
C HIS A 322 27.88 5.04 -18.63
N ARG A 323 26.98 4.72 -17.71
CA ARG A 323 27.31 4.63 -16.28
C ARG A 323 28.25 3.45 -15.98
N MET A 324 28.04 2.30 -16.61
CA MET A 324 28.94 1.13 -16.52
C MET A 324 30.33 1.42 -17.12
N GLU A 325 30.38 2.07 -18.28
CA GLU A 325 31.64 2.49 -18.93
C GLU A 325 32.44 3.44 -18.04
N ALA A 326 31.77 4.36 -17.35
CA ALA A 326 32.41 5.33 -16.45
C ALA A 326 33.13 4.69 -15.26
N ILE A 327 32.67 3.51 -14.81
CA ILE A 327 33.32 2.72 -13.75
C ILE A 327 34.21 1.59 -14.30
N GLY A 328 34.40 1.54 -15.63
CA GLY A 328 35.31 0.60 -16.29
C GLY A 328 34.76 -0.83 -16.44
N ILE A 329 33.44 -1.00 -16.36
CA ILE A 329 32.77 -2.29 -16.58
C ILE A 329 32.45 -2.46 -18.07
N GLU A 330 32.74 -3.63 -18.61
CA GLU A 330 32.40 -3.98 -20.00
C GLU A 330 30.87 -4.08 -20.15
N THR A 331 30.33 -3.34 -21.11
CA THR A 331 28.89 -3.27 -21.35
C THR A 331 28.44 -4.30 -22.35
N LEU A 332 27.27 -4.90 -22.10
CA LEU A 332 26.61 -5.78 -23.07
C LEU A 332 25.92 -4.91 -24.13
N PRO A 333 26.08 -5.19 -25.44
CA PRO A 333 25.33 -4.45 -26.46
C PRO A 333 23.82 -4.57 -26.27
N PHE A 334 23.07 -3.50 -26.56
CA PHE A 334 21.62 -3.47 -26.36
C PHE A 334 20.88 -4.64 -27.03
N GLN A 335 21.30 -5.07 -28.21
CA GLN A 335 20.66 -6.19 -28.93
C GLN A 335 20.74 -7.52 -28.14
N ASP A 336 21.88 -7.77 -27.48
CA ASP A 336 22.09 -8.98 -26.69
C ASP A 336 21.34 -8.88 -25.36
N CYS A 337 21.41 -7.73 -24.68
CA CYS A 337 20.62 -7.44 -23.48
C CYS A 337 19.12 -7.62 -23.75
N LEU A 338 18.63 -7.07 -24.86
CA LEU A 338 17.23 -7.18 -25.25
C LEU A 338 16.81 -8.64 -25.46
N CYS A 339 17.65 -9.46 -26.10
CA CYS A 339 17.36 -10.88 -26.28
C CYS A 339 17.23 -11.60 -24.92
N GLN A 340 18.15 -11.34 -23.99
CA GLN A 340 18.09 -11.89 -22.63
C GLN A 340 16.81 -11.46 -21.90
N MET A 341 16.45 -10.19 -21.97
CA MET A 341 15.24 -9.66 -21.33
C MET A 341 13.96 -10.23 -21.95
N LEU A 342 13.92 -10.42 -23.27
CA LEU A 342 12.77 -11.04 -23.94
C LEU A 342 12.63 -12.53 -23.61
N ASP A 343 13.74 -13.25 -23.50
CA ASP A 343 13.76 -14.65 -23.07
C ASP A 343 13.35 -14.83 -21.61
N MET A 344 13.68 -13.84 -20.77
CA MET A 344 13.28 -13.78 -19.36
C MET A 344 11.79 -13.47 -19.21
N VAL A 345 11.30 -12.42 -19.86
CA VAL A 345 9.91 -11.94 -19.72
C VAL A 345 8.91 -12.80 -20.50
N LYS A 346 9.33 -13.34 -21.65
CA LYS A 346 8.50 -14.12 -22.59
C LYS A 346 7.18 -13.41 -22.93
N PRO A 347 7.25 -12.20 -23.53
CA PRO A 347 6.06 -11.41 -23.80
C PRO A 347 5.11 -12.14 -24.74
N LYS A 348 3.80 -11.92 -24.54
CA LYS A 348 2.77 -12.57 -25.36
C LYS A 348 2.83 -12.12 -26.83
N CYS A 349 3.17 -10.86 -27.05
CA CYS A 349 3.30 -10.25 -28.37
C CYS A 349 4.78 -9.98 -28.63
N GLN A 350 5.31 -10.43 -29.76
CA GLN A 350 6.69 -10.14 -30.13
C GLN A 350 6.90 -8.63 -30.31
N GLY A 351 8.07 -8.13 -29.92
CA GLY A 351 8.46 -6.75 -30.14
C GLY A 351 7.92 -5.73 -29.12
N LYS A 352 7.11 -6.15 -28.14
CA LYS A 352 6.57 -5.25 -27.12
C LYS A 352 6.24 -5.98 -25.82
N ILE A 353 6.52 -5.35 -24.69
CA ILE A 353 6.30 -5.94 -23.35
C ILE A 353 5.10 -5.26 -22.69
N ALA A 354 4.04 -6.01 -22.37
CA ALA A 354 2.92 -5.46 -21.62
C ALA A 354 3.17 -5.58 -20.10
N LEU A 355 2.51 -4.72 -19.31
CA LEU A 355 2.49 -4.85 -17.84
C LEU A 355 2.07 -6.26 -17.37
N SER A 356 1.14 -6.88 -18.07
CA SER A 356 0.68 -8.24 -17.75
C SER A 356 1.73 -9.32 -17.98
N ASP A 357 2.74 -9.04 -18.81
CA ASP A 357 3.84 -9.97 -19.08
C ASP A 357 4.85 -9.90 -17.94
N LEU A 358 5.24 -8.68 -17.51
CA LEU A 358 6.10 -8.47 -16.35
C LEU A 358 5.50 -9.09 -15.07
N LYS A 359 4.21 -8.89 -14.82
CA LYS A 359 3.54 -9.51 -13.66
C LYS A 359 3.54 -11.04 -13.67
N LYS A 360 3.74 -11.68 -14.83
CA LYS A 360 3.76 -13.14 -14.95
C LYS A 360 5.17 -13.71 -14.87
N CYS A 361 6.20 -12.97 -15.28
CA CYS A 361 7.56 -13.50 -15.36
C CYS A 361 8.20 -13.71 -13.98
N LYS A 362 7.73 -13.00 -12.94
CA LYS A 362 8.25 -13.04 -11.55
C LYS A 362 9.74 -12.66 -11.42
N MET A 363 10.37 -12.16 -12.47
CA MET A 363 11.76 -11.69 -12.49
C MET A 363 11.83 -10.18 -12.75
N THR A 364 10.87 -9.44 -12.19
CA THR A 364 10.72 -8.00 -12.47
C THR A 364 11.80 -7.15 -11.82
N SER A 365 12.34 -7.56 -10.67
CA SER A 365 13.49 -6.90 -10.04
C SER A 365 14.67 -6.85 -11.00
N ILE A 366 15.12 -8.01 -11.50
CA ILE A 366 16.22 -8.11 -12.47
C ILE A 366 15.93 -7.25 -13.71
N PHE A 367 14.74 -7.40 -14.30
CA PHE A 367 14.35 -6.63 -15.49
C PHE A 367 14.49 -5.12 -15.26
N PHE A 368 13.94 -4.59 -14.17
CA PHE A 368 13.97 -3.16 -13.88
C PHE A 368 15.37 -2.67 -13.53
N ASP A 369 16.11 -3.42 -12.71
CA ASP A 369 17.45 -3.04 -12.28
C ASP A 369 18.40 -2.95 -13.50
N THR A 370 18.32 -3.88 -14.46
CA THR A 370 19.07 -3.83 -15.72
C THR A 370 18.91 -2.50 -16.47
N PHE A 371 17.70 -1.92 -16.47
CA PHE A 371 17.43 -0.70 -17.24
C PHE A 371 17.71 0.59 -16.48
N PHE A 372 17.71 0.62 -15.14
CA PHE A 372 17.83 1.90 -14.44
C PHE A 372 18.44 1.88 -13.03
N ASN A 373 18.76 0.74 -12.42
CA ASN A 373 19.43 0.68 -11.13
C ASN A 373 20.79 -0.02 -11.28
N LEU A 374 21.87 0.76 -11.27
CA LEU A 374 23.21 0.22 -11.53
C LEU A 374 23.71 -0.65 -10.38
N GLU A 375 23.52 -0.24 -9.14
CA GLU A 375 24.01 -0.96 -7.96
C GLU A 375 23.36 -2.35 -7.86
N LYS A 376 22.03 -2.40 -7.85
CA LYS A 376 21.29 -3.68 -7.77
C LYS A 376 21.51 -4.55 -9.02
N TYR A 377 21.74 -3.95 -10.19
CA TYR A 377 22.13 -4.72 -11.38
C TYR A 377 23.47 -5.44 -11.19
N LEU A 378 24.48 -4.76 -10.64
CA LEU A 378 25.79 -5.37 -10.38
C LEU A 378 25.71 -6.49 -9.33
N ASP A 379 24.83 -6.35 -8.34
CA ASP A 379 24.58 -7.41 -7.36
C ASP A 379 23.95 -8.66 -7.98
N HIS A 380 23.03 -8.49 -8.94
CA HIS A 380 22.44 -9.62 -9.67
C HIS A 380 23.46 -10.34 -10.54
N GLU A 381 24.37 -9.60 -11.20
CA GLU A 381 25.43 -10.17 -12.03
C GLU A 381 26.49 -10.94 -11.22
N GLN A 382 26.74 -10.50 -9.97
CA GLN A 382 27.69 -11.16 -9.07
C GLN A 382 27.08 -12.35 -8.32
N ARG A 383 25.75 -12.42 -8.19
CA ARG A 383 25.07 -13.54 -7.52
C ARG A 383 25.19 -14.81 -8.34
N ASP A 384 25.53 -15.90 -7.65
CA ASP A 384 25.59 -17.24 -8.23
C ASP A 384 24.20 -17.62 -8.81
N PRO A 385 24.10 -18.01 -10.10
CA PRO A 385 22.83 -18.46 -10.71
C PRO A 385 22.11 -19.59 -9.96
N PHE A 386 22.84 -20.35 -9.12
CA PHE A 386 22.29 -21.43 -8.30
C PHE A 386 21.87 -21.00 -6.88
N ALA A 387 22.11 -19.74 -6.47
CA ALA A 387 21.67 -19.21 -5.19
C ALA A 387 20.16 -18.89 -5.21
N SER A 388 19.69 -18.22 -6.27
CA SER A 388 18.28 -17.82 -6.44
C SER A 388 17.28 -18.98 -6.54
N GLN A 389 17.75 -20.20 -6.88
CA GLN A 389 16.93 -21.41 -6.89
C GLN A 389 16.69 -21.99 -5.49
N ARG A 390 17.57 -21.71 -4.51
CA ARG A 390 17.39 -22.20 -3.14
C ARG A 390 16.46 -21.32 -2.32
N ASP A 391 16.36 -20.03 -2.66
CA ASP A 391 15.50 -19.08 -1.96
C ASP A 391 14.02 -19.33 -2.23
N HIS A 392 13.65 -19.95 -3.37
CA HIS A 392 12.25 -20.25 -3.73
C HIS A 392 11.72 -21.61 -3.24
N ASP A 393 12.55 -22.43 -2.58
CA ASP A 393 12.21 -23.80 -2.16
C ASP A 393 11.80 -23.90 -0.67
N PHE A 394 11.70 -22.79 0.07
CA PHE A 394 11.27 -22.81 1.47
C PHE A 394 9.77 -22.50 1.62
N GLU A 395 8.98 -23.53 1.95
CA GLU A 395 7.53 -23.46 2.26
C GLU A 395 7.18 -22.68 3.56
N GLY A 396 7.96 -21.67 3.95
CA GLY A 396 7.58 -20.66 4.94
C GLY A 396 6.91 -19.46 4.26
N GLU A 397 6.22 -18.59 5.00
CA GLU A 397 5.93 -17.25 4.49
C GLU A 397 7.27 -16.56 4.25
N GLU A 398 7.77 -16.60 3.01
CA GLU A 398 8.96 -15.87 2.59
C GLU A 398 8.74 -14.39 2.91
N MET A 399 9.54 -13.86 3.85
CA MET A 399 9.58 -12.45 4.18
C MET A 399 9.82 -11.64 2.90
N SER A 400 9.01 -10.61 2.65
CA SER A 400 9.15 -9.81 1.43
C SER A 400 10.47 -9.07 1.40
N ASP A 401 10.92 -8.67 0.20
CA ASP A 401 12.16 -7.89 0.05
C ASP A 401 12.12 -6.59 0.86
N TRP A 402 10.95 -5.94 0.91
CA TRP A 402 10.72 -4.77 1.78
C TRP A 402 10.90 -5.09 3.28
N ASP A 403 10.32 -6.20 3.76
CA ASP A 403 10.37 -6.55 5.18
C ASP A 403 11.83 -6.90 5.58
N ARG A 404 12.57 -7.56 4.68
CA ARG A 404 14.01 -7.84 4.87
C ARG A 404 14.82 -6.55 4.93
N TYR A 405 14.68 -5.69 3.92
CA TYR A 405 15.38 -4.42 3.85
C TYR A 405 15.11 -3.55 5.08
N ALA A 406 13.85 -3.41 5.47
CA ALA A 406 13.48 -2.59 6.61
C ALA A 406 14.05 -3.12 7.93
N ALA A 407 14.13 -4.45 8.11
CA ALA A 407 14.74 -5.04 9.30
C ALA A 407 16.25 -4.78 9.35
N GLU A 408 16.96 -4.98 8.22
CA GLU A 408 18.41 -4.76 8.12
C GLU A 408 18.78 -3.28 8.34
N GLU A 409 18.08 -2.36 7.66
CA GLU A 409 18.32 -0.92 7.80
C GLU A 409 17.98 -0.40 9.20
N TYR A 410 16.91 -0.92 9.81
CA TYR A 410 16.57 -0.55 11.18
C TYR A 410 17.67 -0.96 12.16
N GLU A 411 18.20 -2.18 12.04
CA GLU A 411 19.31 -2.65 12.87
C GLU A 411 20.56 -1.77 12.72
N LEU A 412 20.89 -1.35 11.49
CA LEU A 412 21.99 -0.43 11.22
C LEU A 412 21.77 0.95 11.85
N LEU A 413 20.59 1.55 11.67
CA LEU A 413 20.26 2.86 12.24
C LEU A 413 20.35 2.85 13.78
N VAL A 414 19.84 1.79 14.42
CA VAL A 414 19.92 1.63 15.87
C VAL A 414 21.38 1.43 16.34
N ALA A 415 22.19 0.70 15.56
CA ALA A 415 23.60 0.50 15.89
C ALA A 415 24.42 1.79 15.77
N GLU A 416 24.16 2.62 14.76
CA GLU A 416 24.80 3.93 14.59
C GLU A 416 24.46 4.90 15.72
N GLU A 417 23.20 4.93 16.16
CA GLU A 417 22.77 5.72 17.32
C GLU A 417 23.45 5.26 18.61
N GLY A 418 23.53 3.95 18.85
CA GLY A 418 24.19 3.38 20.04
C GLY A 418 25.72 3.50 20.04
N GLY A 419 26.34 3.67 18.86
CA GLY A 419 27.79 3.88 18.69
C GLY A 419 28.24 5.31 19.01
N ASN A 420 27.41 6.31 18.68
CA ASN A 420 27.72 7.72 18.99
C ASN A 420 27.75 8.02 20.49
N ASP A 421 26.97 7.30 21.31
CA ASP A 421 26.97 7.45 22.77
C ASP A 421 28.29 7.03 23.44
N GLN A 422 29.15 6.23 22.79
CA GLN A 422 30.48 5.87 23.31
C GLN A 422 31.59 6.84 22.90
N GLN A 423 31.39 7.66 21.86
CA GLN A 423 32.41 8.55 21.32
C GLN A 423 32.25 10.00 21.80
N ASP A 424 31.09 10.39 22.31
CA ASP A 424 30.77 11.75 22.77
C ASP A 424 30.95 11.99 24.28
N SER A 425 31.74 11.17 24.98
CA SER A 425 32.06 11.40 26.41
C SER A 425 33.01 12.58 26.70
N LEU A 426 33.30 13.44 25.71
CA LEU A 426 34.18 14.61 25.86
C LEU A 426 33.76 15.89 25.11
N ASP A 427 32.49 16.05 24.71
CA ASP A 427 31.93 17.38 24.40
C ASP A 427 30.41 17.42 24.63
N TYR A 428 30.04 17.42 25.92
CA TYR A 428 28.66 17.70 26.35
C TYR A 428 28.35 19.18 26.16
N GLU A 429 27.64 19.51 25.08
CA GLU A 429 26.48 20.43 25.06
C GLU A 429 26.10 20.73 23.59
N CYS A 430 25.45 19.80 22.90
CA CYS A 430 24.36 20.03 21.92
C CYS A 430 24.08 18.72 21.15
N GLY A 431 23.15 17.89 21.61
CA GLY A 431 22.81 16.67 20.87
C GLY A 431 21.57 15.93 21.33
N PHE A 432 21.29 15.90 22.64
CA PHE A 432 20.23 15.04 23.18
C PHE A 432 18.96 15.75 23.68
N ASP A 433 18.90 17.09 23.60
CA ASP A 433 17.78 17.89 24.13
C ASP A 433 16.80 18.42 23.06
N ARG A 434 16.93 18.01 21.78
CA ARG A 434 16.11 18.56 20.68
C ARG A 434 14.98 17.69 20.15
N LEU A 435 14.71 16.52 20.73
CA LEU A 435 13.60 15.67 20.27
C LEU A 435 12.45 15.50 21.27
N ILE A 436 12.52 16.09 22.46
CA ILE A 436 11.36 16.16 23.37
C ILE A 436 11.25 17.57 23.95
N ARG A 437 10.84 18.52 23.10
CA ARG A 437 10.00 19.65 23.50
C ARG A 437 9.37 20.39 22.33
#